data_AF-A0A3C1TLG9-F1
#
_entry.id   AF-A0A3C1TLG9-F1
#
_cell.length_a   1.000
_cell.length_b   1.000
_cell.length_c   1.000
_cell.angle_alpha   90.00
_cell.angle_beta   90.00
_cell.angle_gamma   90.00
#
_symmetry.space_group_name_H-M   'P 1'
#
loop_
_entity.id
_entity.type
_entity.pdbx_description
1 polymer ?
#
loop_
_entity_poly.entity_id
_entity_poly.type
_entity_poly.pdbx_seq_one_letter_code
_entity_poly.pdbx_strand_id
1 'polypeptide(L)'
;MEHYVYFTFQIILAIILGGMLGWQRVAVGKEAGPRTFALVSAGSALFTILSINAFGVETGRVAAQIVTGIGFLGVGVIVHKQKRGEDIVTGLTTAAGLWAVASLGMAIGVGWIWESIIAAILFLFVLLFNESKFIKK
;
A
#
# COMPACT_ATOMS: atom_id res chain seq x y z
N MET A 1 -3.92 17.85 22.66
CA MET A 1 -5.04 16.99 22.22
C MET A 1 -5.24 17.02 20.71
N GLU A 2 -5.21 18.20 20.08
CA GLU A 2 -5.43 18.35 18.62
C GLU A 2 -4.49 17.50 17.75
N HIS A 3 -3.20 17.41 18.11
CA HIS A 3 -2.24 16.57 17.39
C HIS A 3 -2.62 15.08 17.39
N TYR A 4 -3.11 14.54 18.51
CA TYR A 4 -3.51 13.13 18.59
C TYR A 4 -4.77 12.82 17.78
N VAL A 5 -5.70 13.77 17.70
CA VAL A 5 -6.89 13.68 16.84
C VAL A 5 -6.47 13.67 15.38
N TYR A 6 -5.53 14.55 14.99
CA TYR A 6 -4.99 14.58 13.63
C TYR A 6 -4.26 13.28 13.26
N PHE A 7 -3.44 12.74 14.15
CA PHE A 7 -2.77 11.46 13.93
C PHE A 7 -3.77 10.31 13.76
N THR A 8 -4.83 10.30 14.57
CA THR A 8 -5.90 9.30 14.45
C THR A 8 -6.62 9.41 13.10
N PHE A 9 -6.91 10.64 12.66
CA PHE A 9 -7.47 10.90 11.34
C PHE A 9 -6.56 10.39 10.22
N GLN A 10 -5.25 10.65 10.28
CA GLN A 10 -4.26 10.14 9.32
C GLN A 10 -4.29 8.60 9.24
N ILE A 11 -4.32 7.91 10.38
CA ILE A 11 -4.37 6.44 10.39
C ILE A 11 -5.69 5.92 9.79
N ILE A 12 -6.83 6.53 10.13
CA ILE A 12 -8.13 6.16 9.55
C ILE A 12 -8.12 6.37 8.03
N LEU A 13 -7.59 7.50 7.56
CA LEU A 13 -7.48 7.79 6.14
C LEU A 13 -6.58 6.77 5.43
N ALA A 14 -5.45 6.39 6.03
CA ALA A 14 -4.56 5.36 5.49
C ALA A 14 -5.24 3.99 5.38
N ILE A 15 -6.05 3.61 6.37
CA ILE A 15 -6.85 2.38 6.31
C ILE A 15 -7.84 2.44 5.15
N ILE A 16 -8.56 3.56 4.98
CA ILE A 16 -9.57 3.73 3.94
C ILE A 16 -8.92 3.68 2.55
N LEU A 17 -7.93 4.55 2.29
CA LEU A 17 -7.29 4.63 0.98
C LEU A 17 -6.53 3.35 0.63
N GLY A 18 -5.81 2.77 1.60
CA GLY A 18 -5.13 1.48 1.39
C GLY A 18 -6.13 0.35 1.14
N GLY A 19 -7.21 0.29 1.91
CA GLY A 19 -8.30 -0.67 1.70
C GLY A 19 -8.94 -0.54 0.32
N MET A 20 -9.14 0.67 -0.18
CA MET A 20 -9.67 0.94 -1.54
C MET A 20 -8.77 0.36 -2.63
N LEU A 21 -7.45 0.55 -2.53
CA LEU A 21 -6.50 -0.06 -3.47
C LEU A 21 -6.53 -1.60 -3.40
N GLY A 22 -6.66 -2.15 -2.19
CA GLY A 22 -6.76 -3.59 -1.97
C GLY A 22 -8.09 -4.20 -2.43
N TRP A 23 -9.17 -3.42 -2.56
CA TRP A 23 -10.47 -3.91 -3.05
C TRP A 23 -10.35 -4.49 -4.44
N GLN A 24 -9.69 -3.76 -5.34
CA GLN A 24 -9.48 -4.19 -6.71
C GLN A 24 -8.89 -5.61 -6.73
N ARG A 25 -7.95 -5.91 -5.82
CA ARG A 25 -7.23 -7.19 -5.79
C ARG A 25 -8.17 -8.38 -5.54
N VAL A 26 -9.19 -8.21 -4.69
CA VAL A 26 -10.21 -9.24 -4.45
C VAL A 26 -11.11 -9.40 -5.68
N ALA A 27 -11.45 -8.31 -6.36
CA ALA A 27 -12.28 -8.36 -7.56
C ALA A 27 -11.64 -9.22 -8.69
N VAL A 28 -10.31 -9.35 -8.69
CA VAL A 28 -9.58 -10.23 -9.63
C VAL A 28 -8.98 -11.48 -9.02
N GLY A 29 -9.47 -11.87 -7.84
CA GLY A 29 -9.14 -13.16 -7.23
C GLY A 29 -7.68 -13.29 -6.80
N LYS A 30 -7.04 -12.18 -6.39
CA LYS A 30 -5.70 -12.20 -5.79
C LYS A 30 -5.79 -12.41 -4.27
N GLU A 31 -4.78 -13.07 -3.70
CA GLU A 31 -4.76 -13.47 -2.29
C GLU A 31 -4.59 -12.28 -1.32
N ALA A 32 -3.74 -11.30 -1.65
CA ALA A 32 -3.61 -10.08 -0.85
C ALA A 32 -4.73 -9.09 -1.19
N GLY A 33 -5.68 -8.94 -0.25
CA GLY A 33 -6.88 -8.11 -0.41
C GLY A 33 -6.87 -6.82 0.43
N PRO A 34 -8.05 -6.21 0.66
CA PRO A 34 -8.21 -4.95 1.39
C PRO A 34 -7.51 -4.91 2.74
N ARG A 35 -7.57 -6.01 3.51
CA ARG A 35 -6.99 -6.08 4.85
C ARG A 35 -5.47 -5.92 4.81
N THR A 36 -4.80 -6.60 3.88
CA THR A 36 -3.34 -6.51 3.73
C THR A 36 -2.93 -5.11 3.32
N PHE A 37 -3.59 -4.53 2.32
CA PHE A 37 -3.26 -3.18 1.84
C PHE A 37 -3.54 -2.11 2.89
N ALA A 38 -4.65 -2.21 3.61
CA ALA A 38 -4.98 -1.28 4.70
C ALA A 38 -3.95 -1.35 5.83
N LEU A 39 -3.54 -2.55 6.25
CA LEU A 39 -2.53 -2.72 7.31
C LEU A 39 -1.17 -2.19 6.90
N VAL A 40 -0.74 -2.42 5.65
CA VAL A 40 0.52 -1.88 5.14
C VAL A 40 0.48 -0.35 5.11
N SER A 41 -0.59 0.25 4.58
CA SER A 41 -0.75 1.71 4.54
C SER A 41 -0.77 2.32 5.94
N ALA A 42 -1.56 1.75 6.85
CA ALA A 42 -1.70 2.25 8.22
C ALA A 42 -0.41 2.08 9.03
N GLY A 43 0.27 0.95 8.89
CA GLY A 43 1.56 0.70 9.54
C GLY A 43 2.63 1.67 9.07
N SER A 44 2.74 1.90 7.75
CA SER A 44 3.65 2.91 7.19
C SER A 44 3.33 4.32 7.70
N ALA A 45 2.06 4.71 7.75
CA ALA A 45 1.65 6.00 8.31
C ALA A 45 2.05 6.14 9.78
N LEU A 46 1.79 5.11 10.60
CA LEU A 46 2.11 5.12 12.03
C LEU A 46 3.61 5.20 12.28
N PHE A 47 4.43 4.41 11.56
CA PHE A 47 5.88 4.49 11.68
C PHE A 47 6.42 5.86 11.29
N THR A 48 5.87 6.48 10.24
CA THR A 48 6.24 7.84 9.84
C THR A 48 5.86 8.87 10.90
N ILE A 49 4.64 8.82 11.44
CA ILE A 49 4.19 9.73 12.51
C ILE A 49 5.08 9.60 13.74
N LEU A 50 5.37 8.37 14.18
CA LEU A 50 6.22 8.12 15.33
C LEU A 50 7.66 8.60 15.10
N SER A 51 8.20 8.39 13.90
CA SER A 51 9.54 8.84 13.53
C SER A 51 9.70 10.35 13.64
N ILE A 52 8.71 11.10 13.13
CA ILE A 52 8.70 12.56 13.12
C ILE A 52 8.46 13.11 14.54
N ASN A 53 7.49 12.56 15.28
CA ASN A 53 6.94 13.22 16.46
C ASN A 53 7.39 12.65 17.80
N ALA A 54 7.83 11.38 17.87
CA ALA A 54 8.13 10.71 19.14
C ALA A 54 9.62 10.51 19.37
N PHE A 55 10.38 10.19 18.33
CA PHE A 55 11.72 9.64 18.49
C PHE A 55 12.86 10.56 18.01
N GLY A 56 12.56 11.70 17.38
CA GLY A 56 13.58 12.64 16.87
C GLY A 56 14.59 11.98 15.91
N VAL A 57 14.20 10.87 15.28
CA VAL A 57 15.06 10.08 14.41
C VAL A 57 15.23 10.82 13.09
N GLU A 58 16.34 10.58 12.40
CA GLU A 58 16.46 10.89 10.98
C GLU A 58 15.29 10.24 10.23
N THR A 59 14.31 11.05 9.85
CA THR A 59 13.05 10.61 9.23
C THR A 59 13.29 9.80 7.95
N GLY A 60 14.34 10.17 7.20
CA GLY A 60 14.80 9.44 6.02
C GLY A 60 15.24 8.00 6.32
N ARG A 61 15.78 7.72 7.51
CA ARG A 61 16.17 6.37 7.92
C ARG A 61 14.96 5.46 8.09
N VAL A 62 13.92 5.92 8.79
CA VAL A 62 12.68 5.14 8.94
C VAL A 62 11.99 4.94 7.60
N ALA A 63 11.95 5.96 6.74
CA ALA A 63 11.41 5.83 5.38
C ALA A 63 12.15 4.75 4.57
N ALA A 64 13.49 4.75 4.60
CA ALA A 64 14.30 3.73 3.91
C ALA A 64 14.03 2.31 4.44
N GLN A 65 13.82 2.16 5.76
CA GLN A 65 13.49 0.87 6.36
C GLN A 65 12.09 0.39 5.98
N ILE A 66 11.11 1.30 5.85
CA ILE A 66 9.78 0.95 5.34
C ILE A 66 9.89 0.44 3.89
N VAL A 67 10.60 1.17 3.00
CA VAL A 67 10.79 0.74 1.60
C VAL A 67 11.45 -0.64 1.52
N THR A 68 12.49 -0.86 2.33
CA THR A 68 13.20 -2.14 2.40
C THR A 68 12.31 -3.28 2.91
N GLY A 69 11.57 -3.03 4.00
CA GLY A 69 10.67 -4.02 4.60
C GLY A 69 9.55 -4.47 3.66
N ILE A 70 9.00 -3.54 2.86
CA ILE A 70 7.98 -3.88 1.86
C ILE A 70 8.58 -4.67 0.68
N GLY A 71 9.84 -4.39 0.31
CA GLY A 71 10.56 -5.21 -0.66
C GLY A 71 10.61 -6.69 -0.24
N PHE A 72 10.84 -6.96 1.04
CA PHE A 72 10.83 -8.33 1.58
C PHE A 72 9.44 -8.98 1.52
N LEU A 73 8.37 -8.26 1.87
CA LEU A 73 6.99 -8.75 1.72
C LEU A 73 6.65 -9.01 0.23
N GLY A 74 7.14 -8.17 -0.68
CA GLY A 74 6.94 -8.32 -2.12
C GLY A 74 7.47 -9.64 -2.66
N VAL A 75 8.65 -10.07 -2.21
CA VAL A 75 9.22 -11.39 -2.56
C VAL A 75 8.29 -12.53 -2.09
N GLY A 76 7.71 -12.42 -0.90
CA GLY A 76 6.80 -13.43 -0.37
C GLY A 76 5.49 -13.59 -1.15
N VAL A 77 5.09 -12.59 -1.93
CA VAL A 77 3.85 -12.60 -2.73
C VAL A 77 4.09 -13.03 -4.18
N ILE A 78 5.33 -12.96 -4.67
CA ILE A 78 5.69 -13.39 -6.01
C ILE A 78 5.89 -14.90 -6.02
N VAL A 79 5.06 -15.61 -6.78
CA VAL A 79 5.08 -17.08 -6.84
C VAL A 79 5.38 -17.53 -8.26
N HIS A 80 6.42 -18.37 -8.39
CA HIS A 80 6.79 -19.09 -9.60
C HIS A 80 6.07 -20.43 -9.61
N LYS A 81 5.26 -20.69 -10.64
CA LYS A 81 4.54 -21.96 -10.81
C LYS A 81 4.80 -22.50 -12.21
N GLN A 82 4.99 -23.80 -12.31
CA GLN A 82 5.08 -24.49 -13.59
C GLN A 82 3.68 -25.02 -13.95
N LYS A 83 3.14 -24.59 -15.10
CA LYS A 83 1.84 -25.07 -15.58
C LYS A 83 1.96 -25.46 -17.04
N ARG A 84 1.68 -26.73 -17.36
CA ARG A 84 1.80 -27.29 -18.73
C ARG A 84 3.18 -27.09 -19.37
N GLY A 85 4.26 -27.11 -18.58
CA GLY A 85 5.63 -26.94 -19.09
C GLY A 85 6.06 -25.48 -19.32
N GLU A 86 5.18 -24.52 -19.04
CA GLU A 86 5.50 -23.08 -19.07
C GLU A 86 5.73 -22.55 -17.66
N ASP A 87 6.73 -21.69 -17.50
CA ASP A 87 6.98 -20.94 -16.27
C ASP A 87 6.03 -19.75 -16.17
N ILE A 88 5.15 -19.78 -15.17
CA ILE A 88 4.18 -18.71 -14.91
C ILE A 88 4.57 -18.00 -13.61
N VAL A 89 4.83 -16.70 -13.71
CA VAL A 89 5.05 -15.82 -12.56
C VAL A 89 3.73 -15.13 -12.20
N THR A 90 3.35 -15.22 -10.93
CA THR A 90 2.15 -14.55 -10.40
C THR A 90 2.50 -13.66 -9.22
N GLY A 91 1.66 -12.67 -8.93
CA GLY A 91 1.83 -11.79 -7.76
C GLY A 91 2.62 -10.50 -8.00
N LEU A 92 3.21 -10.29 -9.18
CA LEU A 92 3.97 -9.06 -9.51
C LEU A 92 3.18 -7.77 -9.26
N THR A 93 1.96 -7.66 -9.78
CA THR A 93 1.11 -6.47 -9.56
C THR A 93 0.66 -6.32 -8.11
N THR A 94 0.55 -7.42 -7.38
CA THR A 94 0.24 -7.39 -5.95
C THR A 94 1.43 -6.85 -5.16
N ALA A 95 2.64 -7.33 -5.45
CA ALA A 95 3.88 -6.82 -4.85
C ALA A 95 4.07 -5.32 -5.14
N ALA A 96 3.90 -4.89 -6.39
CA ALA A 96 3.95 -3.48 -6.77
C ALA A 96 2.86 -2.66 -6.07
N GLY A 97 1.66 -3.21 -5.90
CA GLY A 97 0.56 -2.56 -5.19
C GLY A 97 0.85 -2.37 -3.68
N LEU A 98 1.45 -3.37 -3.02
CA LEU A 98 1.88 -3.25 -1.63
C LEU A 98 2.99 -2.21 -1.47
N TRP A 99 3.91 -2.14 -2.43
CA TRP A 99 4.94 -1.10 -2.47
C TRP A 99 4.33 0.30 -2.61
N ALA A 100 3.38 0.47 -3.54
CA ALA A 100 2.68 1.74 -3.73
C ALA A 100 1.82 2.14 -2.52
N VAL A 101 1.15 1.19 -1.86
CA VAL A 101 0.31 1.52 -0.70
C VAL A 101 1.14 1.88 0.54
N ALA A 102 2.37 1.36 0.65
CA ALA A 102 3.29 1.77 1.70
C ALA A 102 3.77 3.21 1.53
N SER A 103 4.09 3.62 0.30
CA SER A 103 4.46 5.02 0.03
C SER A 103 3.28 5.98 0.27
N LEU A 104 2.06 5.54 -0.08
CA LEU A 104 0.83 6.25 0.26
C LEU A 104 0.68 6.43 1.78
N GLY A 105 0.86 5.37 2.55
CA GLY A 105 0.86 5.44 4.02
C GLY A 105 1.88 6.42 4.58
N MET A 106 3.11 6.41 4.05
CA MET A 106 4.14 7.38 4.45
C MET A 106 3.72 8.82 4.15
N ALA A 107 3.20 9.11 2.95
CA ALA A 107 2.74 10.45 2.58
C ALA A 107 1.64 10.95 3.52
N ILE A 108 0.67 10.08 3.85
CA ILE A 108 -0.38 10.38 4.84
C ILE A 108 0.26 10.68 6.20
N GLY A 109 1.24 9.87 6.64
CA GLY A 109 1.92 10.04 7.93
C GLY A 109 2.72 11.34 8.06
N VAL A 110 3.31 11.86 6.98
CA VAL A 110 3.95 13.19 6.96
C VAL A 110 2.90 14.33 6.96
N GLY A 111 1.65 14.03 6.62
CA GLY A 111 0.55 15.00 6.59
C GLY A 111 0.19 15.51 5.19
N TRP A 112 0.70 14.88 4.13
CA TRP A 112 0.42 15.22 2.74
C TRP A 112 -0.92 14.61 2.30
N ILE A 113 -2.01 15.09 2.90
CA ILE A 113 -3.35 14.50 2.75
C ILE A 113 -3.84 14.59 1.30
N TRP A 114 -3.67 15.75 0.66
CA TRP A 114 -4.17 15.97 -0.70
C TRP A 114 -3.40 15.15 -1.73
N GLU A 115 -2.08 15.16 -1.63
CA GLU A 115 -1.17 14.39 -2.47
C GLU A 115 -1.46 12.90 -2.34
N SER A 116 -1.76 12.43 -1.12
CA SER A 116 -2.12 11.04 -0.86
C SER A 116 -3.45 10.65 -1.53
N ILE A 117 -4.47 11.50 -1.47
CA ILE A 117 -5.75 11.24 -2.14
C ILE A 117 -5.55 11.16 -3.66
N ILE A 118 -4.81 12.10 -4.23
CA ILE A 118 -4.50 12.12 -5.67
C ILE A 118 -3.71 10.87 -6.06
N ALA A 119 -2.67 10.52 -5.30
CA ALA A 119 -1.87 9.32 -5.54
C ALA A 119 -2.72 8.05 -5.45
N ALA A 120 -3.62 7.94 -4.48
CA ALA A 120 -4.52 6.79 -4.35
C ALA A 120 -5.43 6.63 -5.59
N ILE A 121 -5.98 7.73 -6.12
CA ILE A 121 -6.79 7.73 -7.34
C ILE A 121 -5.96 7.29 -8.55
N LEU A 122 -4.75 7.85 -8.71
CA LEU A 122 -3.85 7.50 -9.82
C LEU A 122 -3.41 6.04 -9.75
N PHE A 123 -3.05 5.55 -8.55
CA PHE A 123 -2.71 4.15 -8.35
C PHE A 123 -3.89 3.24 -8.68
N LEU A 124 -5.09 3.56 -8.19
CA LEU A 124 -6.29 2.82 -8.52
C LEU A 124 -6.56 2.81 -10.04
N PHE A 125 -6.41 3.94 -10.72
CA PHE A 125 -6.54 4.03 -12.17
C PHE A 125 -5.55 3.09 -12.89
N VAL A 126 -4.28 3.09 -12.48
CA VAL A 126 -3.26 2.17 -13.04
C VAL A 126 -3.62 0.72 -12.76
N LEU A 127 -4.15 0.40 -11.58
CA LEU A 127 -4.60 -0.95 -11.26
C LEU A 127 -5.79 -1.40 -12.12
N LEU A 128 -6.61 -0.47 -12.60
CA LEU A 128 -7.77 -0.76 -13.46
C LEU A 128 -7.41 -0.85 -14.96
N PHE A 129 -6.29 -0.25 -15.40
CA PHE A 129 -5.94 -0.02 -16.81
C PHE A 129 -5.72 -1.28 -17.68
N ASN A 130 -5.70 -2.49 -17.11
CA ASN A 130 -5.45 -3.72 -17.90
C ASN A 130 -6.40 -4.89 -17.57
N GLU A 131 -7.52 -4.62 -16.90
CA GLU A 131 -8.44 -5.68 -16.52
C GLU A 131 -9.59 -5.81 -17.51
N SER A 132 -9.34 -6.54 -18.60
CA SER A 132 -10.35 -6.89 -19.62
C SER A 132 -11.57 -7.65 -19.07
N LYS A 133 -11.57 -8.01 -17.77
CA LYS A 133 -12.71 -8.60 -17.05
C LYS A 133 -13.64 -7.57 -16.39
N PHE A 134 -13.23 -6.31 -16.23
CA PHE A 134 -14.10 -5.27 -15.66
C PHE A 134 -15.13 -4.73 -16.66
N ILE A 135 -14.93 -4.98 -17.97
CA ILE A 135 -15.83 -4.60 -19.08
C ILE A 135 -16.77 -5.76 -19.48
N LYS A 136 -16.55 -6.98 -18.97
CA LYS A 136 -17.46 -8.12 -19.20
C LYS A 136 -18.20 -8.48 -17.93
N LYS A 137 -19.18 -7.66 -17.57
CA LYS A 137 -20.33 -8.11 -16.80
C LYS A 137 -21.59 -7.50 -17.37
#